data_AF-A0A528B5N7-F1
#
_entry.id   AF-A0A528B5N7-F1
#
_cell.length_a   1.000
_cell.length_b   1.000
_cell.length_c   1.000
_cell.angle_alpha   90.00
_cell.angle_beta   90.00
_cell.angle_gamma   90.00
#
_symmetry.space_group_name_H-M   'P 1'
#
loop_
_entity.id
_entity.type
_entity.pdbx_description
1 polymer ?
#
loop_
_entity_poly.entity_id
_entity_poly.type
_entity_poly.pdbx_seq_one_letter_code
_entity_poly.pdbx_strand_id
1 'polypeptide(L)'
;MFAKVDMPNKSTLDFAQLLPDALALVTRPSTTVYEAIACGIPVVLFPLVSPMVEFDRPMGAFKPTLSEHDLVEDIRAAVRSRPIYFEQSRDFLNANLSIDPKVPASQRIANALIDIYNR
;
A
#
# COMPACT_ATOMS: atom_id res chain seq x y z
N MET A 1 -29.02 8.16 3.05
CA MET A 1 -28.62 9.23 2.12
C MET A 1 -27.15 9.53 2.40
N PHE A 2 -26.22 9.00 1.61
CA PHE A 2 -24.80 9.32 1.79
C PHE A 2 -24.57 10.73 1.28
N ALA A 3 -24.06 11.61 2.13
CA ALA A 3 -23.64 12.93 1.70
C ALA A 3 -22.58 12.74 0.61
N LYS A 4 -22.82 13.30 -0.58
CA LYS A 4 -21.79 13.47 -1.60
C LYS A 4 -20.78 14.44 -0.99
N VAL A 5 -19.70 13.91 -0.42
CA VAL A 5 -18.58 14.74 0.02
C VAL A 5 -17.95 15.24 -1.26
N ASP A 6 -18.17 16.51 -1.59
CA ASP A 6 -17.34 17.19 -2.58
C ASP A 6 -15.91 17.11 -2.04
N MET A 7 -15.04 16.37 -2.72
CA MET A 7 -13.62 16.30 -2.41
C MET A 7 -12.92 17.40 -3.22
N PRO A 8 -12.68 18.59 -2.65
CA PRO A 8 -12.09 19.71 -3.39
C PRO A 8 -10.63 19.49 -3.80
N ASN A 9 -10.03 18.37 -3.39
CA ASN A 9 -8.57 18.19 -3.40
C ASN A 9 -8.16 16.89 -4.12
N LYS A 10 -8.63 16.70 -5.37
CA LYS A 10 -7.99 15.73 -6.25
C LYS A 10 -6.68 16.34 -6.73
N SER A 11 -5.58 15.93 -6.10
CA SER A 11 -4.25 16.15 -6.65
C SER A 11 -4.23 15.65 -8.10
N THR A 12 -3.63 16.42 -9.01
CA THR A 12 -3.35 15.96 -10.38
C THR A 12 -2.13 15.04 -10.43
N LEU A 13 -1.42 14.90 -9.32
CA LEU A 13 -0.28 14.00 -9.18
C LEU A 13 -0.77 12.57 -8.99
N ASP A 14 -0.04 11.63 -9.58
CA ASP A 14 -0.22 10.21 -9.32
C ASP A 14 0.10 9.90 -7.85
N PHE A 15 -0.58 8.89 -7.29
CA PHE A 15 -0.37 8.48 -5.90
C PHE A 15 1.10 8.19 -5.60
N ALA A 16 1.80 7.53 -6.52
CA ALA A 16 3.22 7.22 -6.38
C ALA A 16 4.11 8.48 -6.23
N GLN A 17 3.68 9.63 -6.77
CA GLN A 17 4.40 10.89 -6.64
C GLN A 17 4.22 11.54 -5.26
N LEU A 18 3.20 11.13 -4.49
CA LEU A 18 2.94 11.63 -3.14
C LEU A 18 3.68 10.83 -2.06
N LEU A 19 4.08 9.60 -2.35
CA LEU A 19 4.70 8.69 -1.38
C LEU A 19 6.08 9.15 -0.85
N PRO A 20 7.00 9.72 -1.66
CA PRO A 20 8.33 10.10 -1.17
C PRO A 20 8.31 11.08 0.01
N ASP A 21 7.36 12.02 -0.01
CA ASP A 21 7.20 13.05 1.00
C ASP A 21 6.34 12.61 2.20
N ALA A 22 5.71 11.44 2.12
CA ALA A 22 4.85 10.92 3.17
C ALA A 22 5.66 10.38 4.36
N LEU A 23 5.13 10.59 5.58
CA LEU A 23 5.67 10.00 6.81
C LEU A 23 5.02 8.65 7.16
N ALA A 24 3.74 8.50 6.82
CA ALA A 24 2.95 7.29 6.97
C ALA A 24 1.71 7.37 6.05
N LEU A 25 1.16 6.22 5.69
CA LEU A 25 -0.12 6.09 5.00
C LEU A 25 -1.19 5.60 5.99
N VAL A 26 -2.29 6.34 6.10
CA VAL A 26 -3.51 5.87 6.77
C VAL A 26 -4.53 5.55 5.70
N THR A 27 -4.94 4.29 5.61
CA THR A 27 -5.85 3.84 4.54
C THR A 27 -6.72 2.68 4.96
N ARG A 28 -7.77 2.40 4.19
CA ARG A 28 -8.50 1.13 4.25
C ARG A 28 -7.71 0.07 3.47
N PRO A 29 -7.94 -1.23 3.72
CA PRO A 29 -7.42 -2.31 2.89
C PRO A 29 -7.61 -2.02 1.40
N SER A 30 -6.51 -1.95 0.66
CA SER A 30 -6.48 -1.59 -0.75
C SER A 30 -5.09 -1.85 -1.34
N THR A 31 -4.99 -1.88 -2.67
CA THR A 31 -3.72 -2.17 -3.35
C THR A 31 -2.64 -1.10 -3.09
N THR A 32 -3.02 0.12 -2.70
CA THR A 32 -2.10 1.19 -2.35
C THR A 32 -1.23 0.87 -1.13
N VAL A 33 -1.65 -0.09 -0.30
CA VAL A 33 -0.86 -0.64 0.81
C VAL A 33 0.43 -1.26 0.28
N TYR A 34 0.36 -2.06 -0.79
CA TYR A 34 1.54 -2.67 -1.40
C TYR A 34 2.51 -1.61 -1.94
N GLU A 35 1.98 -0.58 -2.62
CA GLU A 35 2.77 0.52 -3.17
C GLU A 35 3.50 1.31 -2.07
N ALA A 36 2.78 1.65 -0.99
CA ALA A 36 3.37 2.36 0.14
C ALA A 36 4.46 1.55 0.83
N ILE A 37 4.21 0.25 1.06
CA ILE A 37 5.21 -0.65 1.66
C ILE A 37 6.45 -0.76 0.76
N ALA A 38 6.27 -0.91 -0.55
CA ALA A 38 7.39 -0.96 -1.51
C ALA A 38 8.22 0.33 -1.51
N CYS A 39 7.62 1.48 -1.19
CA CYS A 39 8.31 2.76 -1.00
C CYS A 39 8.86 2.96 0.42
N GLY A 40 8.75 1.97 1.31
CA GLY A 40 9.21 2.07 2.71
C GLY A 40 8.37 3.04 3.55
N ILE A 41 7.10 3.26 3.19
CA ILE A 41 6.19 4.15 3.91
C ILE A 41 5.31 3.34 4.87
N PRO A 42 5.42 3.57 6.19
CA PRO A 42 4.63 2.89 7.22
C PRO A 42 3.12 2.99 6.99
N VAL A 43 2.40 1.86 7.07
CA VAL A 43 0.95 1.80 6.84
C VAL A 43 0.18 1.53 8.14
N VAL A 44 -0.83 2.34 8.39
CA VAL A 44 -1.87 2.15 9.40
C VAL A 44 -3.20 1.87 8.69
N LEU A 45 -3.84 0.75 9.00
CA LEU A 45 -5.13 0.40 8.43
C LEU A 45 -6.27 0.91 9.30
N PHE A 46 -6.99 1.90 8.79
CA PHE A 46 -8.15 2.49 9.45
C PHE A 46 -9.11 3.18 8.45
N PRO A 47 -10.44 3.01 8.59
CA PRO A 47 -11.10 1.99 9.40
C PRO A 47 -10.88 0.58 8.81
N LEU A 48 -10.97 -0.45 9.65
CA LEU A 48 -10.96 -1.82 9.17
C LEU A 48 -12.28 -2.17 8.47
N VAL A 49 -12.18 -3.03 7.45
CA VAL A 49 -13.34 -3.59 6.75
C VAL A 49 -13.31 -5.11 6.85
N SER A 50 -14.47 -5.74 6.91
CA SER A 50 -14.58 -7.20 6.92
C SER A 50 -15.22 -7.68 5.61
N PRO A 51 -14.66 -8.69 4.93
CA PRO A 51 -13.49 -9.48 5.31
C PRO A 51 -12.13 -8.83 4.95
N MET A 52 -11.11 -9.11 5.75
CA MET A 52 -9.72 -8.66 5.55
C MET A 52 -8.92 -9.65 4.69
N VAL A 53 -9.43 -10.13 3.55
CA VAL A 53 -8.88 -11.33 2.86
C VAL A 53 -7.35 -11.29 2.63
N GLU A 54 -6.85 -10.34 1.86
CA GLU A 54 -5.40 -10.22 1.56
C GLU A 54 -4.60 -9.56 2.70
N PHE A 55 -5.29 -9.07 3.72
CA PHE A 55 -4.73 -8.25 4.79
C PHE A 55 -4.95 -8.90 6.18
N ASP A 56 -5.30 -10.19 6.22
CA ASP A 56 -5.62 -10.94 7.44
C ASP A 56 -4.37 -11.22 8.27
N ARG A 57 -3.21 -11.29 7.60
CA ARG A 57 -1.89 -11.54 8.16
C ARG A 57 -0.98 -10.35 7.86
N PRO A 58 -0.86 -9.39 8.79
CA PRO A 58 -0.05 -8.19 8.56
C PRO A 58 1.44 -8.45 8.40
N MET A 59 1.97 -9.51 9.02
CA MET A 59 3.40 -9.88 8.93
C MET A 59 4.36 -8.70 9.22
N GLY A 60 3.98 -7.81 10.14
CA GLY A 60 4.76 -6.60 10.48
C GLY A 60 4.68 -5.46 9.45
N ALA A 61 4.01 -5.66 8.32
CA ALA A 61 3.94 -4.70 7.23
C ALA A 61 2.89 -3.60 7.43
N PHE A 62 1.92 -3.76 8.32
CA PHE A 62 0.98 -2.68 8.64
C PHE A 62 0.37 -2.87 10.01
N LYS A 63 -0.21 -1.80 10.56
CA LYS A 63 -0.90 -1.79 11.85
C LYS A 63 -2.42 -1.69 11.64
N PRO A 64 -3.19 -2.76 11.88
CA PRO A 64 -4.65 -2.66 11.97
C PRO A 64 -5.06 -1.88 13.21
N THR A 65 -5.83 -0.81 13.04
CA THR A 65 -6.32 0.04 14.13
C THR A 65 -7.83 -0.12 14.27
N LEU A 66 -8.30 -0.39 15.49
CA LEU A 66 -9.71 -0.73 15.76
C LEU A 66 -10.57 0.48 16.12
N SER A 67 -9.96 1.58 16.56
CA SER A 67 -10.69 2.75 17.06
C SER A 67 -10.01 4.06 16.67
N GLU A 68 -10.79 5.13 16.58
CA GLU A 68 -10.24 6.49 16.40
C GLU A 68 -9.36 6.92 17.57
N HIS A 69 -9.61 6.39 18.77
CA HIS A 69 -8.86 6.73 19.97
C HIS A 69 -7.40 6.27 19.86
N ASP A 70 -7.18 5.07 19.32
CA ASP A 70 -5.85 4.48 19.18
C ASP A 70 -5.09 5.00 17.95
N LEU A 71 -5.83 5.58 16.98
CA LEU A 71 -5.29 5.97 15.68
C LEU A 71 -4.10 6.93 15.76
N VAL A 72 -4.17 7.91 16.67
CA VAL A 72 -3.09 8.90 16.82
C VAL A 72 -1.80 8.23 17.32
N GLU A 73 -1.91 7.32 18.28
CA GLU A 73 -0.74 6.60 18.81
C GLU A 73 -0.18 5.62 17.80
N ASP A 74 -1.04 4.93 17.04
CA ASP A 74 -0.62 4.01 15.98
C ASP A 74 0.09 4.76 14.84
N ILE A 75 -0.37 5.96 14.45
CA ILE A 75 0.33 6.80 13.48
C ILE A 75 1.71 7.21 14.02
N ARG A 76 1.80 7.65 15.28
CA ARG A 76 3.08 8.02 15.90
C ARG A 76 4.05 6.84 15.96
N ALA A 77 3.55 5.64 16.26
CA ALA A 77 4.35 4.42 16.25
C ALA A 77 4.85 4.09 14.84
N ALA A 78 3.98 4.19 13.83
CA ALA A 78 4.33 3.96 12.43
C ALA A 78 5.41 4.93 11.93
N VAL A 79 5.27 6.24 12.20
CA VAL A 79 6.29 7.24 11.82
C VAL A 79 7.65 6.93 12.46
N ARG A 80 7.66 6.48 13.73
CA ARG A 80 8.89 6.09 14.43
C ARG A 80 9.55 4.83 13.88
N SER A 81 8.79 3.90 13.31
CA SER A 81 9.34 2.65 12.75
C SER A 81 9.91 2.82 11.34
N ARG A 82 9.66 3.95 10.65
CA ARG A 82 10.10 4.22 9.27
C ARG A 82 11.54 3.78 8.95
N PRO A 83 12.56 4.01 9.81
CA PRO A 83 13.94 3.63 9.50
C PRO A 83 14.16 2.12 9.27
N ILE A 84 13.35 1.27 9.90
CA ILE A 84 13.47 -0.20 9.83
C ILE A 84 12.26 -0.85 9.15
N TYR A 85 11.28 -0.04 8.73
CA TYR A 85 9.98 -0.52 8.30
C TYR A 85 10.05 -1.39 7.05
N PHE A 86 10.86 -1.01 6.05
CA PHE A 86 10.99 -1.78 4.82
C PHE A 86 11.46 -3.22 5.11
N GLU A 87 12.45 -3.39 5.99
CA GLU A 87 12.94 -4.71 6.39
C GLU A 87 11.88 -5.54 7.11
N GLN A 88 11.11 -4.92 8.01
CA GLN A 88 10.01 -5.57 8.73
C GLN A 88 8.89 -6.02 7.80
N SER A 89 8.63 -5.25 6.74
CA SER A 89 7.53 -5.48 5.82
C SER A 89 7.86 -6.41 4.64
N ARG A 90 9.14 -6.79 4.50
CA ARG A 90 9.63 -7.55 3.35
C ARG A 90 8.94 -8.90 3.18
N ASP A 91 8.65 -9.59 4.28
CA ASP A 91 8.03 -10.92 4.22
C ASP A 91 6.60 -10.84 3.70
N PHE A 92 5.87 -9.77 4.04
CA PHE A 92 4.54 -9.51 3.47
C PHE A 92 4.61 -9.26 1.96
N LEU A 93 5.55 -8.42 1.51
CA LEU A 93 5.73 -8.17 0.07
C LEU A 93 6.08 -9.45 -0.68
N ASN A 94 7.02 -10.25 -0.16
CA ASN A 94 7.43 -11.50 -0.82
C ASN A 94 6.32 -12.55 -0.87
N ALA A 95 5.42 -12.57 0.12
CA ALA A 95 4.29 -13.49 0.15
C ALA A 95 3.19 -13.11 -0.86
N ASN A 96 3.03 -11.82 -1.16
CA ASN A 96 1.89 -11.31 -1.94
C ASN A 96 2.26 -10.77 -3.33
N LEU A 97 3.52 -10.39 -3.56
CA LEU A 97 3.99 -9.82 -4.81
C LEU A 97 5.11 -10.65 -5.43
N SER A 98 4.92 -11.00 -6.70
CA SER A 98 5.97 -11.57 -7.54
C SER A 98 6.47 -10.51 -8.52
N ILE A 99 7.51 -9.77 -8.09
CA ILE A 99 8.13 -8.71 -8.89
C ILE A 99 9.38 -9.28 -9.56
N ASP A 100 9.44 -9.20 -10.89
CA ASP A 100 10.67 -9.42 -11.64
C ASP A 100 11.48 -8.11 -11.62
N PRO A 101 12.65 -8.09 -10.96
CA PRO A 101 13.44 -6.86 -10.83
C PRO A 101 14.16 -6.46 -12.12
N LYS A 102 14.21 -7.34 -13.13
CA LYS A 102 14.93 -7.12 -14.38
C LYS A 102 14.02 -6.71 -15.53
N VAL A 103 12.79 -7.22 -15.55
CA VAL A 103 11.85 -6.96 -16.64
C VAL A 103 10.56 -6.35 -16.11
N PRO A 104 10.29 -5.06 -16.40
CA PRO A 104 9.04 -4.42 -16.01
C PRO A 104 7.80 -5.18 -16.48
N ALA A 105 6.73 -5.14 -15.69
CA ALA A 105 5.47 -5.81 -16.03
C ALA A 105 4.94 -5.38 -17.41
N SER A 106 5.03 -4.09 -17.75
CA SER A 106 4.63 -3.56 -19.06
C SER A 106 5.39 -4.21 -20.22
N GLN A 107 6.70 -4.40 -20.09
CA GLN A 107 7.51 -5.07 -21.10
C GLN A 107 7.15 -6.55 -21.22
N ARG A 108 6.92 -7.25 -20.10
CA ARG A 108 6.48 -8.66 -20.11
C ARG A 108 5.13 -8.81 -20.82
N ILE A 109 4.20 -7.90 -20.57
CA ILE A 109 2.88 -7.87 -21.24
C ILE A 109 3.05 -7.60 -22.73
N ALA A 110 3.85 -6.60 -23.12
CA ALA A 110 4.09 -6.28 -24.53
C ALA A 110 4.70 -7.47 -25.28
N ASN A 111 5.70 -8.14 -24.70
CA ASN A 111 6.31 -9.33 -25.29
C ASN A 111 5.29 -10.46 -25.45
N ALA A 112 4.47 -10.73 -24.42
CA ALA A 112 3.44 -11.76 -24.50
C ALA A 112 2.40 -11.47 -25.59
N LEU A 113 2.01 -10.21 -25.79
CA LEU A 113 1.07 -9.81 -26.84
C LEU A 113 1.67 -10.00 -28.25
N ILE A 114 2.96 -9.68 -28.43
CA ILE A 114 3.68 -9.90 -29.68
C ILE A 114 3.74 -11.40 -29.99
N ASP A 115 4.06 -12.23 -29.00
CA ASP A 115 4.12 -13.69 -29.15
C ASP A 115 2.76 -14.30 -29.50
N ILE A 116 1.66 -13.77 -28.93
CA ILE A 116 0.30 -14.19 -29.26
C ILE A 116 -0.07 -13.77 -30.68
N TYR A 117 0.28 -12.56 -31.10
CA TYR A 117 -0.05 -12.05 -32.45
C TYR A 117 0.69 -12.78 -33.57
N ASN A 118 1.93 -13.22 -33.30
CA ASN A 118 2.78 -13.91 -34.27
C ASN A 118 2.54 -15.43 -34.34
N ARG A 119 1.61 -15.97 -33.55
CA ARG A 119 1.17 -17.37 -33.58
C ARG A 119 -0.07 -17.52 -34.45
#